data_AF-A0A966PHG4-F1
#
_entry.id   AF-A0A966PHG4-F1
#
_cell.length_a   1.000
_cell.length_b   1.000
_cell.length_c   1.000
_cell.angle_alpha   90.00
_cell.angle_beta   90.00
_cell.angle_gamma   90.00
#
_symmetry.space_group_name_H-M   'P 1'
#
loop_
_entity.id
_entity.type
_entity.pdbx_description
1 polymer ?
#
loop_
_entity_poly.entity_id
_entity_poly.type
_entity_poly.pdbx_seq_one_letter_code
_entity_poly.pdbx_strand_id
1 'polypeptide(L)'
;MTTRNLNNKFVERRLRRGSQTLRELRDELRITSEQLEFIEGEAQEKEMRAMVAETADAALEHHEAQKNLEAIQKYHRHLVSSIAEHEIRQDQLLDKLES
;
A
#
# COMPACT_ATOMS: atom_id res chain seq x y z
N MET A 1 40.56 12.23 5.80
CA MET A 1 39.11 12.03 5.58
C MET A 1 38.36 13.03 6.46
N THR A 2 37.64 13.98 5.87
CA THR A 2 36.85 15.00 6.57
C THR A 2 35.46 14.48 6.95
N THR A 3 34.91 14.96 8.06
CA THR A 3 33.60 14.60 8.61
C THR A 3 32.43 14.75 7.62
N ARG A 4 32.51 15.74 6.71
CA ARG A 4 31.53 15.94 5.61
C ARG A 4 31.44 14.73 4.68
N ASN A 5 32.57 14.12 4.33
CA ASN A 5 32.62 12.98 3.41
C ASN A 5 32.00 11.71 4.05
N LEU A 6 32.17 11.54 5.36
CA LEU A 6 31.52 10.46 6.10
C LEU A 6 29.99 10.66 6.17
N ASN A 7 29.53 11.89 6.44
CA ASN A 7 28.10 12.19 6.50
C ASN A 7 27.40 11.92 5.16
N ASN A 8 28.00 12.33 4.04
CA ASN A 8 27.45 12.06 2.70
C ASN A 8 27.30 10.56 2.44
N LYS A 9 28.31 9.74 2.80
CA LYS A 9 28.23 8.28 2.66
C LYS A 9 27.10 7.67 3.50
N PHE A 10 26.82 8.20 4.68
CA PHE A 10 25.69 7.75 5.50
C PHE A 10 24.35 8.11 4.85
N VAL A 11 24.22 9.32 4.32
CA VAL A 11 23.01 9.79 3.61
C VAL A 11 22.77 8.96 2.35
N GLU A 12 23.79 8.75 1.51
CA GLU A 12 23.72 7.88 0.32
C GLU A 12 23.28 6.45 0.66
N ARG A 13 23.84 5.87 1.73
CA ARG A 13 23.43 4.53 2.19
C ARG A 13 21.96 4.50 2.61
N ARG A 14 21.47 5.56 3.25
CA ARG A 14 20.08 5.68 3.68
C ARG A 14 19.14 5.88 2.49
N LEU A 15 19.54 6.69 1.52
CA LEU A 15 18.83 6.86 0.24
C LEU A 15 18.70 5.54 -0.50
N ARG A 16 19.80 4.77 -0.65
CA ARG A 16 19.76 3.46 -1.31
C ARG A 16 18.78 2.49 -0.64
N ARG A 17 18.77 2.45 0.69
CA ARG A 17 17.81 1.63 1.45
C ARG A 17 16.38 2.14 1.26
N GLY A 18 16.17 3.45 1.31
CA GLY A 18 14.87 4.07 1.07
C GLY A 18 14.31 3.73 -0.32
N SER A 19 15.15 3.79 -1.36
CA SER A 19 14.77 3.42 -2.73
C SER A 19 14.41 1.94 -2.86
N GLN A 20 15.10 1.05 -2.14
CA GLN A 20 14.77 -0.38 -2.08
C GLN A 20 13.39 -0.58 -1.44
N THR A 21 13.15 0.03 -0.27
CA THR A 21 11.85 -0.03 0.42
C THR A 21 10.72 0.56 -0.42
N LEU A 22 10.94 1.68 -1.12
CA LEU A 22 9.95 2.27 -2.03
C LEU A 22 9.60 1.33 -3.19
N ARG A 23 10.59 0.61 -3.73
CA ARG A 23 10.32 -0.39 -4.78
C ARG A 23 9.44 -1.51 -4.24
N GLU A 24 9.78 -2.06 -3.08
CA GLU A 24 9.01 -3.13 -2.42
C GLU A 24 7.57 -2.69 -2.12
N LEU A 25 7.38 -1.50 -1.56
CA LEU A 25 6.04 -0.95 -1.29
C LEU A 25 5.23 -0.71 -2.56
N ARG A 26 5.86 -0.27 -3.66
CA ARG A 26 5.18 -0.07 -4.95
C ARG A 26 4.80 -1.39 -5.61
N ASP A 27 5.66 -2.40 -5.52
CA ASP A 27 5.38 -3.75 -6.01
C ASP A 27 4.21 -4.36 -5.23
N GLU A 28 4.20 -4.18 -3.91
CA GLU A 28 3.11 -4.61 -3.05
C GLU A 28 1.81 -3.85 -3.33
N LEU A 29 1.86 -2.52 -3.50
CA LEU A 29 0.71 -1.72 -3.89
C LEU A 29 0.09 -2.20 -5.19
N ARG A 30 0.93 -2.52 -6.19
CA ARG A 30 0.45 -3.07 -7.47
C ARG A 30 -0.30 -4.38 -7.26
N ILE A 31 0.26 -5.32 -6.51
CA ILE A 31 -0.39 -6.61 -6.21
C ILE A 31 -1.69 -6.41 -5.44
N THR A 32 -1.69 -5.55 -4.41
CA THR A 32 -2.90 -5.25 -3.63
C THR A 32 -3.97 -4.56 -4.48
N SER A 33 -3.58 -3.72 -5.45
CA SER A 33 -4.52 -3.09 -6.39
C SER A 33 -5.19 -4.14 -7.30
N GLU A 34 -4.41 -5.09 -7.82
CA GLU A 34 -4.93 -6.22 -8.62
C GLU A 34 -5.88 -7.10 -7.79
N GLN A 35 -5.55 -7.38 -6.53
CA GLN A 35 -6.42 -8.12 -5.62
C GLN A 35 -7.71 -7.37 -5.32
N LEU A 36 -7.63 -6.04 -5.16
CA LEU A 36 -8.77 -5.20 -4.85
C LEU A 36 -9.79 -5.22 -5.99
N GLU A 37 -9.34 -5.08 -7.23
CA GLU A 37 -10.21 -5.15 -8.42
C GLU A 37 -10.99 -6.48 -8.49
N PHE A 38 -10.31 -7.60 -8.23
CA PHE A 38 -10.95 -8.92 -8.20
C PHE A 38 -12.01 -9.03 -7.10
N ILE A 39 -11.67 -8.59 -5.89
CA ILE A 39 -12.52 -8.75 -4.70
C ILE A 39 -13.72 -7.80 -4.72
N GLU A 40 -13.57 -6.61 -5.30
CA GLU A 40 -14.70 -5.70 -5.54
C GLU A 40 -15.74 -6.35 -6.45
N GLY A 41 -15.31 -7.04 -7.51
CA GLY A 41 -16.18 -7.83 -8.38
C GLY A 41 -16.91 -8.95 -7.63
N GLU A 42 -16.20 -9.74 -6.81
CA GLU A 42 -16.82 -10.80 -6.01
C GLU A 42 -17.81 -10.27 -4.96
N ALA A 43 -17.48 -9.16 -4.30
CA ALA A 43 -18.35 -8.53 -3.32
C ALA A 43 -19.65 -8.03 -3.97
N GLN A 44 -19.55 -7.42 -5.14
CA GLN A 44 -20.70 -6.95 -5.92
C GLN A 44 -21.59 -8.11 -6.38
N GLU A 45 -20.99 -9.23 -6.81
CA GLU A 45 -21.77 -10.41 -7.18
C GLU A 45 -22.56 -10.97 -5.98
N LYS A 46 -21.92 -11.08 -4.82
CA LYS A 46 -22.56 -11.56 -3.60
C LYS A 46 -23.63 -10.60 -3.09
N GLU A 47 -23.44 -9.29 -3.25
CA GLU A 47 -24.48 -8.28 -2.99
C GLU A 47 -25.72 -8.53 -3.84
N MET A 48 -25.55 -8.73 -5.15
CA MET A 48 -26.65 -9.06 -6.06
C MET A 48 -27.36 -10.36 -5.64
N ARG A 49 -26.61 -11.41 -5.28
CA ARG A 49 -27.21 -12.68 -4.82
C ARG A 49 -27.98 -12.51 -3.50
N ALA A 50 -27.44 -11.76 -2.55
CA ALA A 50 -28.10 -11.51 -1.27
C ALA A 50 -29.44 -10.76 -1.45
N MET A 51 -29.49 -9.79 -2.38
CA MET A 51 -30.72 -9.08 -2.72
C MET A 51 -31.77 -9.97 -3.40
N VAL A 52 -31.33 -10.90 -4.27
CA VAL A 52 -32.26 -11.75 -5.04
C VAL A 52 -32.75 -12.96 -4.26
N ALA A 53 -31.87 -13.60 -3.48
CA ALA A 53 -32.20 -14.83 -2.78
C ALA A 53 -33.00 -14.58 -1.49
N GLU A 54 -32.87 -13.40 -0.88
CA GLU A 54 -33.50 -13.03 0.40
C GLU A 54 -33.27 -14.07 1.52
N THR A 55 -32.21 -14.87 1.43
CA THR A 55 -31.86 -15.89 2.42
C THR A 55 -30.83 -15.37 3.41
N ALA A 56 -30.88 -15.91 4.64
CA ALA A 56 -29.91 -15.58 5.69
C ALA A 56 -28.47 -15.96 5.29
N ASP A 57 -28.29 -17.09 4.60
CA ASP A 57 -26.97 -17.55 4.15
C ASP A 57 -26.35 -16.59 3.12
N ALA A 58 -27.14 -16.12 2.14
CA ALA A 58 -26.65 -15.16 1.15
C ALA A 58 -26.28 -13.80 1.77
N ALA A 59 -27.04 -13.36 2.78
CA ALA A 59 -26.71 -12.15 3.54
C ALA A 59 -25.39 -12.29 4.33
N LEU A 60 -25.13 -13.48 4.90
CA LEU A 60 -23.88 -13.77 5.60
C LEU A 60 -22.68 -13.74 4.65
N GLU A 61 -22.78 -14.42 3.49
CA GLU A 61 -21.72 -14.43 2.47
C GLU A 61 -21.38 -13.03 1.96
N HIS A 62 -22.39 -12.19 1.71
CA HIS A 62 -22.19 -10.79 1.33
C HIS A 62 -21.45 -10.01 2.42
N HIS A 63 -21.86 -10.16 3.68
CA HIS A 63 -21.23 -9.45 4.78
C HIS A 63 -19.77 -9.89 5.01
N GLU A 64 -19.45 -11.17 4.84
CA GLU A 64 -18.06 -11.66 4.87
C GLU A 64 -17.22 -11.09 3.73
N ALA A 65 -17.78 -11.03 2.52
CA ALA A 65 -17.10 -10.44 1.37
C ALA A 65 -16.83 -8.95 1.58
N GLN A 66 -17.80 -8.20 2.12
CA GLN A 66 -17.63 -6.79 2.48
C GLN A 66 -16.52 -6.57 3.50
N LYS A 67 -16.46 -7.39 4.57
CA LYS A 67 -15.37 -7.30 5.56
C LYS A 67 -14.00 -7.56 4.94
N ASN A 68 -13.91 -8.52 4.02
CA ASN A 68 -12.66 -8.80 3.32
C ASN A 68 -12.25 -7.61 2.43
N LEU A 69 -13.20 -7.06 1.68
CA LEU A 69 -13.00 -5.88 0.86
C LEU A 69 -12.49 -4.69 1.69
N GLU A 70 -13.15 -4.38 2.81
CA GLU A 70 -12.75 -3.31 3.72
C GLU A 70 -11.32 -3.47 4.25
N ALA A 71 -10.93 -4.70 4.59
CA ALA A 71 -9.58 -5.00 5.09
C ALA A 71 -8.51 -4.71 4.03
N ILE A 72 -8.75 -5.11 2.79
CA ILE A 72 -7.82 -4.90 1.68
C ILE A 72 -7.77 -3.44 1.27
N GLN A 73 -8.91 -2.74 1.24
CA GLN A 73 -8.95 -1.30 1.01
C GLN A 73 -8.17 -0.53 2.08
N LYS A 74 -8.26 -0.94 3.35
CA LYS A 74 -7.47 -0.36 4.43
C LYS A 74 -5.98 -0.59 4.22
N TYR A 75 -5.59 -1.80 3.80
CA TYR A 75 -4.20 -2.10 3.49
C TYR A 75 -3.67 -1.30 2.30
N HIS A 76 -4.43 -1.22 1.21
CA HIS A 76 -4.13 -0.39 0.05
C HIS A 76 -3.87 1.06 0.45
N ARG A 77 -4.77 1.67 1.26
CA ARG A 77 -4.57 3.04 1.77
C ARG A 77 -3.29 3.18 2.60
N HIS A 78 -2.96 2.17 3.42
CA HIS A 78 -1.73 2.16 4.20
C HIS A 78 -0.48 2.15 3.31
N LEU A 79 -0.48 1.37 2.23
CA LEU A 79 0.62 1.33 1.26
C LEU A 79 0.80 2.67 0.56
N VAL A 80 -0.29 3.29 0.08
CA VAL A 80 -0.25 4.63 -0.54
C VAL A 80 0.34 5.67 0.42
N SER A 81 -0.13 5.71 1.66
CA SER A 81 0.38 6.64 2.68
C SER A 81 1.86 6.39 2.98
N SER A 82 2.26 5.12 3.11
CA SER A 82 3.64 4.75 3.41
C SER A 82 4.59 5.17 2.29
N ILE A 83 4.20 4.97 1.03
CA ILE A 83 4.97 5.42 -0.14
C ILE A 83 5.18 6.93 -0.09
N ALA A 84 4.11 7.71 0.10
CA ALA A 84 4.20 9.17 0.17
C ALA A 84 5.13 9.63 1.30
N GLU A 85 5.04 9.03 2.49
CA GLU A 85 5.97 9.34 3.58
C GLU A 85 7.43 8.99 3.26
N HIS A 86 7.66 7.89 2.54
CA HIS A 86 9.00 7.49 2.14
C HIS A 86 9.60 8.39 1.05
N GLU A 87 8.78 8.89 0.13
CA GLU A 87 9.17 9.89 -0.87
C GLU A 87 9.58 11.20 -0.20
N ILE A 88 8.75 11.73 0.72
CA ILE A 88 9.09 12.94 1.49
C ILE A 88 10.42 12.77 2.24
N ARG A 89 10.64 11.60 2.87
CA ARG A 89 11.90 11.32 3.58
C ARG A 89 13.09 11.22 2.61
N GLN A 90 12.88 10.74 1.39
CA GLN A 90 13.91 10.68 0.36
C GLN A 90 14.30 12.09 -0.08
N ASP A 91 13.34 12.96 -0.36
CA ASP A 91 13.57 14.36 -0.74
C ASP A 91 14.36 15.10 0.35
N GLN A 92 13.95 14.97 1.61
CA GLN A 92 14.68 15.54 2.76
C GLN A 92 16.13 15.04 2.90
N LEU A 93 16.43 13.83 2.41
CA LEU A 93 17.79 13.29 2.40
C LEU A 93 18.59 13.79 1.20
N LEU A 94 17.94 13.99 0.05
CA LEU A 94 18.56 14.60 -1.13
C LEU A 94 18.94 16.06 -0.86
N ASP A 95 18.04 16.85 -0.25
CA ASP A 95 18.30 18.23 0.15
C ASP A 95 19.56 18.36 1.03
N LYS A 96 19.83 17.37 1.90
CA LYS A 96 21.02 17.34 2.77
C LYS A 96 22.32 17.04 2.03
N LEU A 97 22.27 16.43 0.85
CA LEU A 97 23.44 16.24 0.00
C LEU A 97 23.74 17.50 -0.82
N GLU A 98 22.70 18.26 -1.16
CA GLU A 98 22.79 19.50 -1.93
C GLU A 98 23.22 20.71 -1.07
N SER A 99 22.97 20.66 0.24
CA SER A 99 23.44 21.66 1.23
C SER A 99 24.91 21.53 1.63
#